data_AF-A0A1C5TGF6-F1
#
_entry.id   AF-A0A1C5TGF6-F1
#
_cell.length_a   1.000
_cell.length_b   1.000
_cell.length_c   1.000
_cell.angle_alpha   90.00
_cell.angle_beta   90.00
_cell.angle_gamma   90.00
#
_symmetry.space_group_name_H-M   'P 1'
#
loop_
_entity.id
_entity.type
_entity.pdbx_description
1 polymer ?
#
loop_
_entity_poly.entity_id
_entity_poly.type
_entity_poly.pdbx_seq_one_letter_code
_entity_poly.pdbx_strand_id
1 'polypeptide(L)'
;MRRSGLADRLSRLLGPVLRRLFPQMARNRAVMDSISANVSANLLGLGNAATPLGLEAARGMAKKSPGVASDSLCMLVVCNTASIQLIPTTVATVRAAEGCASPFDILPAVWLASALSVSVGILMCKILAKLWPE
;
A
#
# COMPACT_ATOMS: atom_id res chain seq x y z
N MET A 1 5.41 15.16 -8.70
CA MET A 1 5.65 15.96 -7.47
C MET A 1 6.85 15.39 -6.74
N ARG A 2 8.02 16.07 -6.78
CA ARG A 2 9.29 15.61 -6.16
C ARG A 2 9.60 16.43 -4.89
N ARG A 3 8.89 16.18 -3.78
CA ARG A 3 9.07 16.98 -2.53
C ARG A 3 9.32 16.18 -1.26
N SER A 4 9.69 14.91 -1.33
CA SER A 4 9.94 14.13 -0.13
C SER A 4 11.10 13.16 -0.36
N GLY A 5 12.33 13.57 -0.04
CA GLY A 5 13.48 12.66 -0.05
C GLY A 5 13.26 11.41 0.81
N LEU A 6 12.38 11.51 1.82
CA LEU A 6 11.93 10.37 2.62
C LEU A 6 11.08 9.37 1.82
N ALA A 7 10.13 9.86 1.02
CA ALA A 7 9.28 9.01 0.18
C ALA A 7 10.10 8.35 -0.94
N ASP A 8 11.08 9.05 -1.52
CA ASP A 8 11.99 8.46 -2.50
C ASP A 8 12.89 7.38 -1.88
N ARG A 9 13.38 7.59 -0.64
CA ARG A 9 14.14 6.56 0.09
C ARG A 9 13.28 5.36 0.44
N LEU A 10 12.06 5.58 0.93
CA LEU A 10 11.12 4.52 1.27
C LEU A 10 10.72 3.73 0.02
N SER A 11 10.43 4.42 -1.07
CA SER A 11 10.16 3.83 -2.39
C SER A 11 11.30 2.92 -2.86
N ARG A 12 12.57 3.35 -2.71
CA ARG A 12 13.73 2.51 -3.03
C ARG A 12 13.85 1.29 -2.11
N LEU A 13 13.57 1.46 -0.82
CA LEU A 13 13.62 0.38 0.17
C LEU A 13 12.53 -0.68 -0.09
N LEU A 14 11.34 -0.25 -0.49
CA LEU A 14 10.21 -1.12 -0.82
C LEU A 14 10.33 -1.76 -2.20
N GLY A 15 11.09 -1.17 -3.12
CA GLY A 15 11.32 -1.65 -4.48
C GLY A 15 11.49 -3.18 -4.63
N PRO A 16 12.39 -3.85 -3.88
CA PRO A 16 12.55 -5.31 -3.98
C PRO A 16 11.30 -6.10 -3.55
N VAL A 17 10.57 -5.63 -2.53
CA VAL A 17 9.32 -6.25 -2.08
C VAL A 17 8.22 -6.05 -3.12
N LEU A 18 8.06 -4.82 -3.61
CA LEU A 18 7.05 -4.48 -4.62
C LEU A 18 7.28 -5.23 -5.93
N ARG A 19 8.53 -5.43 -6.37
CA ARG A 19 8.83 -6.26 -7.55
C ARG A 19 8.41 -7.72 -7.38
N ARG A 20 8.44 -8.25 -6.15
CA ARG A 20 7.96 -9.61 -5.84
C ARG A 20 6.44 -9.68 -5.73
N LEU A 21 5.78 -8.60 -5.30
CA LEU A 21 4.32 -8.53 -5.20
C LEU A 21 3.66 -8.25 -6.55
N PHE A 22 4.32 -7.48 -7.42
CA PHE A 22 3.81 -7.07 -8.73
C PHE A 22 4.73 -7.53 -9.87
N PRO A 23 4.97 -8.85 -10.04
CA PRO A 23 5.92 -9.37 -11.03
C PRO A 23 5.54 -8.99 -12.47
N GLN A 24 4.24 -8.96 -12.79
CA GLN A 24 3.73 -8.61 -14.12
C GLN A 24 4.00 -7.13 -14.49
N MET A 25 4.16 -6.27 -13.47
CA MET A 25 4.43 -4.84 -13.64
C MET A 25 5.90 -4.47 -13.47
N ALA A 26 6.76 -5.41 -13.05
CA ALA A 26 8.17 -5.14 -12.75
C ALA A 26 8.97 -4.52 -13.92
N ARG A 27 8.55 -4.77 -15.17
CA ARG A 27 9.14 -4.17 -16.39
C ARG A 27 8.56 -2.80 -16.75
N ASN A 28 7.40 -2.43 -16.22
CA ASN A 28 6.75 -1.14 -16.46
C ASN A 28 7.18 -0.14 -15.38
N ARG A 29 8.24 0.63 -15.68
CA ARG A 29 8.83 1.57 -14.73
C ARG A 29 7.84 2.64 -14.26
N ALA A 30 7.01 3.17 -15.15
CA ALA A 30 6.02 4.19 -14.81
C ALA A 30 4.96 3.67 -13.82
N VAL A 31 4.41 2.48 -14.06
CA VAL A 31 3.42 1.87 -13.15
C VAL A 31 4.06 1.50 -11.82
N MET A 32 5.27 0.95 -11.83
CA MET A 32 6.00 0.65 -10.60
C MET A 32 6.32 1.88 -9.75
N ASP A 33 6.63 3.02 -10.39
CA ASP A 33 6.85 4.28 -9.69
C ASP A 33 5.57 4.76 -9.01
N SER A 34 4.41 4.68 -9.67
CA SER A 34 3.11 5.01 -9.06
C SER A 34 2.71 4.05 -7.93
N ILE A 35 2.92 2.73 -8.08
CA ILE A 35 2.70 1.75 -6.99
C ILE A 35 3.58 2.09 -5.79
N SER A 36 4.86 2.32 -6.02
CA SER A 36 5.82 2.58 -4.95
C SER A 36 5.52 3.88 -4.21
N ALA A 37 5.12 4.92 -4.95
CA ALA A 37 4.68 6.19 -4.37
C ALA A 37 3.37 6.02 -3.58
N ASN A 38 2.41 5.26 -4.09
CA ASN A 38 1.14 4.96 -3.39
C ASN A 38 1.38 4.21 -2.07
N VAL A 39 2.15 3.11 -2.10
CA VAL A 39 2.46 2.33 -0.89
C VAL A 39 3.26 3.17 0.10
N SER A 40 4.23 3.95 -0.37
CA SER A 40 5.00 4.86 0.49
C SER A 40 4.11 5.92 1.15
N ALA A 41 3.17 6.51 0.41
CA ALA A 41 2.21 7.46 0.96
C ALA A 41 1.30 6.82 2.02
N ASN A 42 0.81 5.60 1.79
CA ASN A 42 0.04 4.84 2.79
C ASN A 42 0.87 4.54 4.05
N LEU A 43 2.12 4.10 3.90
CA LEU A 43 3.01 3.84 5.04
C LEU A 43 3.25 5.09 5.90
N LEU A 44 3.33 6.26 5.27
CA LEU A 44 3.53 7.54 5.94
C LEU A 44 2.24 8.15 6.49
N GLY A 45 1.08 7.50 6.32
CA GLY A 45 -0.21 8.05 6.74
C GLY A 45 -0.69 9.23 5.88
N LEU A 46 -0.10 9.45 4.70
CA LEU A 46 -0.47 10.51 3.76
C LEU A 46 -1.59 10.03 2.81
N GLY A 47 -2.71 9.58 3.38
CA GLY A 47 -3.83 8.99 2.63
C GLY A 47 -4.36 9.86 1.49
N ASN A 48 -4.37 11.19 1.68
CA ASN A 48 -4.77 12.16 0.66
C ASN A 48 -3.90 12.11 -0.62
N ALA A 49 -2.63 11.73 -0.49
CA ALA A 49 -1.73 11.54 -1.63
C ALA A 49 -1.77 10.10 -2.17
N ALA A 50 -2.09 9.11 -1.34
CA ALA A 50 -2.09 7.71 -1.74
C ALA A 50 -3.16 7.40 -2.79
N THR A 51 -4.40 7.85 -2.59
CA THR A 51 -5.53 7.56 -3.50
C THR A 51 -5.29 7.96 -4.97
N PRO A 52 -4.84 9.19 -5.31
CA PRO A 52 -4.58 9.54 -6.71
C PRO A 52 -3.44 8.72 -7.33
N LEU A 53 -2.40 8.40 -6.56
CA LEU A 53 -1.28 7.56 -7.02
C LEU A 53 -1.72 6.11 -7.26
N GLY A 54 -2.61 5.60 -6.41
CA GLY A 54 -3.21 4.27 -6.56
C GLY A 54 -4.08 4.18 -7.82
N LEU A 55 -4.87 5.21 -8.11
CA LEU A 55 -5.66 5.29 -9.36
C LEU A 55 -4.78 5.36 -10.61
N GLU A 56 -3.65 6.07 -10.55
CA GLU A 56 -2.69 6.11 -11.66
C GLU A 56 -2.06 4.72 -11.92
N ALA A 57 -1.64 4.03 -10.86
CA ALA A 57 -1.16 2.66 -10.94
C ALA A 57 -2.23 1.70 -11.49
N ALA A 58 -3.47 1.80 -10.99
CA ALA A 58 -4.61 0.98 -11.41
C ALA A 58 -4.93 1.16 -12.90
N ARG A 59 -4.98 2.41 -13.38
CA ARG A 59 -5.17 2.72 -14.81
C ARG A 59 -4.07 2.14 -15.67
N GLY A 60 -2.83 2.17 -15.19
CA GLY A 60 -1.70 1.56 -15.86
C GLY A 60 -1.81 0.03 -16.00
N MET A 61 -2.30 -0.64 -14.96
CA MET A 61 -2.56 -2.09 -14.96
C MET A 61 -3.74 -2.46 -15.86
N ALA A 62 -4.84 -1.70 -15.80
CA ALA A 62 -6.06 -1.94 -16.56
C ALA A 62 -5.87 -1.84 -18.09
N LYS A 63 -4.82 -1.17 -18.58
CA LYS A 63 -4.49 -1.12 -20.02
C LYS A 63 -4.28 -2.50 -20.64
N LYS A 64 -3.79 -3.48 -19.86
CA LYS A 64 -3.57 -4.86 -20.33
C LYS A 64 -4.80 -5.75 -20.22
N SER A 65 -5.72 -5.43 -19.31
CA SER A 65 -6.95 -6.20 -19.10
C SER A 65 -8.14 -5.23 -18.92
N PRO A 66 -8.64 -4.63 -20.02
CA PRO A 66 -9.74 -3.67 -19.94
C PRO A 66 -11.01 -4.34 -19.43
N GLY A 67 -11.61 -3.80 -18.37
CA GLY A 67 -12.89 -4.28 -17.82
C GLY A 67 -12.78 -5.50 -16.90
N VAL A 68 -11.58 -6.09 -16.71
CA VAL A 68 -11.35 -7.20 -15.79
C VAL A 68 -10.25 -6.84 -14.80
N ALA A 69 -10.49 -7.14 -13.52
CA ALA A 69 -9.50 -6.88 -12.49
C ALA A 69 -8.39 -7.94 -12.55
N SER A 70 -7.19 -7.52 -12.99
CA SER A 70 -6.01 -8.39 -12.98
C SER A 70 -5.52 -8.71 -11.55
N ASP A 71 -4.74 -9.77 -11.39
CA ASP A 71 -4.09 -10.16 -10.12
C ASP A 71 -3.30 -9.00 -9.51
N SER A 72 -2.61 -8.23 -10.37
CA SER A 72 -1.85 -7.06 -9.96
C SER A 72 -2.76 -5.94 -9.42
N LEU A 73 -3.96 -5.78 -10.01
CA LEU A 73 -4.93 -4.79 -9.55
C LEU A 73 -5.55 -5.22 -8.22
N CYS A 74 -5.92 -6.50 -8.08
CA CYS A 74 -6.43 -7.07 -6.84
C CYS A 74 -5.40 -6.93 -5.71
N MET A 75 -4.14 -7.25 -5.96
CA MET A 75 -3.04 -7.07 -5.02
C MET A 75 -2.87 -5.59 -4.60
N LEU A 76 -2.99 -4.65 -5.54
CA LEU A 76 -2.90 -3.21 -5.24
C LEU A 76 -4.01 -2.76 -4.31
N VAL A 77 -5.25 -3.18 -4.58
CA VAL A 77 -6.42 -2.87 -3.74
C VAL A 77 -6.22 -3.44 -2.34
N VAL A 78 -5.87 -4.72 -2.22
CA VAL A 78 -5.63 -5.36 -0.93
C VAL A 78 -4.52 -4.66 -0.14
N CYS A 79 -3.41 -4.29 -0.80
CA CYS A 79 -2.34 -3.54 -0.14
C CYS A 79 -2.79 -2.16 0.35
N ASN A 80 -3.66 -1.47 -0.38
CA ASN A 80 -4.22 -0.18 0.06
C ASN A 80 -5.21 -0.34 1.21
N THR A 81 -6.06 -1.37 1.16
CA THR A 81 -7.05 -1.66 2.20
C THR A 81 -6.42 -2.14 3.50
N ALA A 82 -5.44 -3.03 3.43
CA ALA A 82 -4.77 -3.60 4.59
C ALA A 82 -3.80 -2.61 5.28
N SER A 83 -3.52 -1.46 4.64
CA SER A 83 -2.83 -0.26 5.16
C SER A 83 -1.95 -0.50 6.40
N ILE A 84 -0.64 -0.68 6.19
CA ILE A 84 0.34 -0.52 7.26
C ILE A 84 0.60 0.98 7.41
N GLN A 85 0.30 1.56 8.56
CA GLN A 85 0.71 2.94 8.87
C GLN A 85 1.83 2.90 9.91
N LEU A 86 2.96 3.52 9.59
CA LEU A 86 4.08 3.65 10.53
C LEU A 86 3.68 4.57 11.70
N ILE A 87 2.92 5.64 11.40
CA ILE A 87 2.43 6.59 12.38
C ILE A 87 0.94 6.82 12.12
N PRO A 88 0.03 6.25 12.93
CA PRO A 88 -1.41 6.43 12.83
C PRO A 88 -1.79 7.79 13.45
N THR A 89 -1.33 8.88 12.82
CA THR A 89 -1.52 10.25 13.33
C THR A 89 -2.98 10.58 13.52
N THR A 90 -3.87 10.15 12.62
CA THR A 90 -5.32 10.38 12.76
C THR A 90 -5.88 9.80 14.06
N VAL A 91 -5.56 8.55 14.37
CA VAL A 91 -6.05 7.89 15.59
C VAL A 91 -5.41 8.51 16.83
N ALA A 92 -4.12 8.84 16.78
CA ALA A 92 -3.43 9.54 17.86
C ALA A 92 -4.04 10.93 18.13
N THR A 93 -4.39 11.69 17.09
CA THR A 93 -5.03 13.01 17.23
C THR A 93 -6.41 12.89 17.87
N VAL A 94 -7.22 11.90 17.48
CA VAL A 94 -8.53 11.66 18.12
C VAL A 94 -8.34 11.29 19.59
N ARG A 95 -7.41 10.38 19.92
CA ARG A 95 -7.11 10.02 21.31
C ARG A 95 -6.65 11.23 22.14
N ALA A 96 -5.82 12.10 21.57
CA ALA A 96 -5.39 13.33 22.23
C ALA A 96 -6.55 14.29 22.47
N ALA A 97 -7.47 14.44 21.50
CA ALA A 97 -8.66 15.28 21.64
C ALA A 97 -9.61 14.78 22.75
N GLU A 98 -9.67 13.47 22.95
CA GLU A 98 -10.44 12.83 24.04
C GLU A 98 -9.70 12.81 25.40
N GLY A 99 -8.57 13.52 25.53
CA GLY A 99 -7.84 13.68 26.79
C GLY A 99 -6.89 12.53 27.16
N CYS A 100 -6.52 11.67 26.22
CA CYS A 100 -5.57 10.59 26.47
C CYS A 100 -4.16 11.13 26.77
N ALA A 101 -3.56 10.71 27.90
CA ALA A 101 -2.21 11.13 28.31
C ALA A 101 -1.10 10.56 27.41
N SER A 102 -1.32 9.40 26.78
CA SER A 102 -0.37 8.77 25.86
C SER A 102 -1.08 8.31 24.58
N PRO A 103 -1.32 9.20 23.61
CA PRO A 103 -2.08 8.86 22.40
C PRO A 103 -1.43 7.82 21.48
N PHE A 104 -0.13 7.55 21.64
CA PHE A 104 0.67 6.64 20.81
C PHE A 104 0.96 5.27 21.44
N ASP A 105 0.44 5.00 22.65
CA ASP A 105 0.53 3.70 23.31
C ASP A 105 -0.02 2.53 22.48
N ILE A 106 -0.93 2.80 21.54
CA ILE A 106 -1.51 1.82 20.61
C ILE A 106 -0.57 1.36 19.49
N LEU A 107 0.57 2.04 19.27
CA LEU A 107 1.47 1.77 18.14
C LEU A 107 1.85 0.29 17.98
N PRO A 108 2.27 -0.43 19.04
CA PRO A 108 2.64 -1.85 18.91
C PRO A 108 1.46 -2.72 18.45
N ALA A 109 0.26 -2.45 18.96
CA ALA A 109 -0.95 -3.18 18.58
C ALA A 109 -1.35 -2.89 17.13
N VAL A 110 -1.24 -1.63 16.69
CA VAL A 110 -1.50 -1.22 15.30
C VAL A 110 -0.51 -1.91 14.35
N TRP A 111 0.79 -1.90 14.65
CA TRP A 111 1.78 -2.56 13.79
C TRP A 111 1.55 -4.07 13.70
N LEU A 112 1.22 -4.73 14.82
CA LEU A 112 0.92 -6.16 14.81
C LEU A 112 -0.33 -6.46 13.98
N ALA A 113 -1.42 -5.73 14.20
CA ALA A 113 -2.67 -5.91 13.47
C ALA A 113 -2.50 -5.64 11.96
N SER A 114 -1.78 -4.57 11.59
CA SER A 114 -1.48 -4.25 10.19
C SER A 114 -0.58 -5.30 9.55
N ALA A 115 0.44 -5.80 10.25
CA ALA A 115 1.33 -6.84 9.73
C ALA A 115 0.57 -8.15 9.48
N LEU A 116 -0.31 -8.55 10.40
CA LEU A 116 -1.18 -9.72 10.23
C LEU A 116 -2.14 -9.53 9.05
N SER A 117 -2.82 -8.38 8.99
CA SER A 117 -3.76 -8.03 7.92
C SER A 117 -3.10 -8.08 6.53
N VAL A 118 -1.96 -7.41 6.36
CA VAL A 118 -1.22 -7.43 5.09
C VAL A 118 -0.70 -8.81 4.74
N SER A 119 -0.20 -9.57 5.72
CA SER A 119 0.32 -10.92 5.48
C SER A 119 -0.78 -11.86 4.99
N VAL A 120 -1.94 -11.86 5.66
CA VAL A 120 -3.11 -12.65 5.26
C VAL A 120 -3.63 -12.18 3.91
N GLY A 121 -3.75 -10.87 3.68
CA GLY A 121 -4.22 -10.31 2.41
C GLY A 121 -3.35 -10.71 1.23
N ILE A 122 -2.03 -10.55 1.34
CA ILE A 122 -1.06 -10.95 0.30
C ILE A 122 -1.12 -12.45 0.06
N LEU A 123 -1.18 -13.26 1.13
CA LEU A 123 -1.24 -14.71 1.04
C LEU A 123 -2.52 -15.15 0.30
N MET A 124 -3.67 -14.59 0.67
CA MET A 124 -4.95 -14.88 0.03
C MET A 124 -4.97 -14.47 -1.44
N CYS A 125 -4.44 -13.30 -1.80
CA CYS A 125 -4.31 -12.92 -3.21
C CYS A 125 -3.49 -13.94 -3.99
N LYS A 126 -2.35 -14.40 -3.45
CA LYS A 126 -1.50 -15.39 -4.13
C LYS A 126 -2.14 -16.76 -4.25
N ILE A 127 -2.86 -17.20 -3.22
CA ILE A 127 -3.57 -18.48 -3.24
C ILE A 127 -4.71 -18.42 -4.27
N LEU A 128 -5.52 -17.36 -4.24
CA LEU A 128 -6.65 -17.20 -5.16
C LEU A 128 -6.20 -17.04 -6.61
N ALA A 129 -5.14 -16.29 -6.88
CA ALA A 129 -4.54 -16.18 -8.22
C ALA A 129 -4.06 -17.55 -8.78
N LYS A 130 -3.61 -18.44 -7.89
CA LYS A 130 -3.22 -19.80 -8.28
C LYS A 130 -4.41 -20.74 -8.50
N LEU A 131 -5.50 -20.53 -7.77
CA LEU A 131 -6.73 -21.32 -7.88
C LEU A 131 -7.59 -20.90 -9.09
N TRP A 132 -7.63 -19.60 -9.38
CA TRP A 132 -8.31 -18.99 -10.52
C TRP A 132 -7.30 -18.19 -11.36
N PRO A 133 -6.50 -18.88 -12.19
CA PRO A 133 -5.59 -18.20 -13.11
C PRO A 133 -6.38 -17.42 -14.17
N GLU A 134 -5.90 -16.21 -14.46
CA GLU A 134 -6.42 -15.29 -15.49
C GLU A 134 -6.04 -15.68 -16.91
#